data_AF-A0A0W0Z331-F1
#
_entry.id   AF-A0A0W0Z331-F1
#
_cell.length_a   1.000
_cell.length_b   1.000
_cell.length_c   1.000
_cell.angle_alpha   90.00
_cell.angle_beta   90.00
_cell.angle_gamma   90.00
#
_symmetry.space_group_name_H-M   'P 1'
#
loop_
_entity.id
_entity.type
_entity.pdbx_description
1 polymer ?
#
loop_
_entity_poly.entity_id
_entity_poly.type
_entity_poly.pdbx_seq_one_letter_code
_entity_poly.pdbx_strand_id
1 'polypeptide(L)'
;MILNITTAQFPDATLSDIEYSRNIYKSIDFNFGKDADIAINKATLEKFVSTFKKIHSTHDKPIEGIITLGTMKHLSSDTIKLLLTSEEFVNMLDHKSFLKLIVTSDEAADFVLNNSKLKAKLDDIEPSIDKQKFKNSCTARAIIRILLERGYIDQSNYTPSKELEIYKEIWLEPGKAASPEKIVSYFQKHHLNVIGIEIKELSKSVRNKYSRDTMITSLYSLFKKNVPIRKKVTLTELSEADFPEGITMLIVINTGVLHTLLGKKYNGQFIVTDPQFGDQKIYNGFMDFLEKERKNMGVFFEILPDTEKIFRP
;
A
#
# COMPACT_ATOMS: atom_id res chain seq x y z
N MET A 1 25.40 9.71 -5.38
CA MET A 1 26.53 9.50 -4.43
C MET A 1 26.03 8.51 -3.41
N ILE A 2 26.80 7.51 -3.02
CA ILE A 2 26.37 6.51 -2.03
C ILE A 2 27.13 6.76 -0.73
N LEU A 3 26.40 6.88 0.39
CA LEU A 3 26.96 7.12 1.71
C LEU A 3 26.50 6.03 2.68
N ASN A 4 27.46 5.43 3.37
CA ASN A 4 27.19 4.47 4.43
C ASN A 4 27.02 5.23 5.75
N ILE A 5 25.92 4.99 6.43
CA ILE A 5 25.58 5.64 7.69
C ILE A 5 25.94 4.67 8.81
N THR A 6 27.02 4.97 9.52
CA THR A 6 27.60 4.19 10.62
C THR A 6 28.11 5.14 11.70
N THR A 7 28.46 4.64 12.89
CA THR A 7 29.02 5.50 13.96
C THR A 7 30.34 6.15 13.56
N ALA A 8 31.15 5.46 12.76
CA ALA A 8 32.41 5.97 12.25
C ALA A 8 32.23 7.07 11.19
N GLN A 9 31.06 7.13 10.53
CA GLN A 9 30.85 7.99 9.37
C GLN A 9 29.89 9.14 9.62
N PHE A 10 28.87 8.95 10.46
CA PHE A 10 27.80 9.92 10.64
C PHE A 10 27.99 10.75 11.92
N PRO A 11 27.87 12.10 11.87
CA PRO A 11 27.58 12.91 10.69
C PRO A 11 28.84 13.42 9.95
N ASP A 12 30.01 13.40 10.59
CA ASP A 12 31.15 14.25 10.17
C ASP A 12 31.86 13.78 8.89
N ALA A 13 32.20 12.49 8.79
CA ALA A 13 32.83 11.98 7.57
C ALA A 13 31.84 12.05 6.38
N THR A 14 30.56 11.79 6.64
CA THR A 14 29.47 11.92 5.67
C THR A 14 29.42 13.35 5.10
N LEU A 15 29.46 14.37 5.95
CA LEU A 15 29.47 15.78 5.54
C LEU A 15 30.75 16.16 4.79
N SER A 16 31.91 15.67 5.25
CA SER A 16 33.19 15.89 4.58
C SER A 16 33.21 15.30 3.17
N ASP A 17 32.67 14.09 2.98
CA ASP A 17 32.59 13.45 1.67
C ASP A 17 31.67 14.24 0.72
N ILE A 18 30.57 14.78 1.26
CA ILE A 18 29.63 15.63 0.51
C ILE A 18 30.32 16.92 0.07
N GLU A 19 30.99 17.63 0.99
CA GLU A 19 31.73 18.85 0.68
C GLU A 19 32.85 18.60 -0.33
N TYR A 20 33.62 17.52 -0.16
CA TYR A 20 34.70 17.14 -1.07
C TYR A 20 34.19 16.82 -2.48
N SER A 21 32.98 16.26 -2.60
CA SER A 21 32.36 16.01 -3.90
C SER A 21 31.99 17.29 -4.66
N ARG A 22 32.15 18.48 -4.05
CA ARG A 22 31.78 19.79 -4.61
C ARG A 22 30.34 19.81 -5.12
N ASN A 23 29.45 19.06 -4.46
CA ASN A 23 28.02 19.00 -4.76
C ASN A 23 27.65 18.56 -6.19
N ILE A 24 28.53 17.81 -6.89
CA ILE A 24 28.29 17.41 -8.29
C ILE A 24 27.28 16.27 -8.47
N TYR A 25 26.79 15.66 -7.40
CA TYR A 25 25.87 14.52 -7.46
C TYR A 25 24.44 14.94 -7.83
N LYS A 26 23.66 13.97 -8.33
CA LYS A 26 22.21 14.12 -8.59
C LYS A 26 21.35 13.76 -7.39
N SER A 27 21.77 12.75 -6.63
CA SER A 27 21.14 12.27 -5.40
C SER A 27 22.22 11.75 -4.44
N ILE A 28 21.85 11.61 -3.17
CA ILE A 28 22.67 11.00 -2.12
C ILE A 28 21.91 9.81 -1.55
N ASP A 29 22.48 8.63 -1.66
CA ASP A 29 21.83 7.39 -1.28
C ASP A 29 22.38 6.93 0.07
N PHE A 30 21.55 6.99 1.11
CA PHE A 30 21.88 6.62 2.47
C PHE A 30 21.68 5.13 2.67
N ASN A 31 22.76 4.41 2.97
CA ASN A 31 22.74 3.00 3.34
C ASN A 31 23.05 2.85 4.83
N PHE A 32 22.08 2.38 5.61
CA PHE A 32 22.24 2.27 7.06
C PHE A 32 22.99 0.99 7.42
N GLY A 33 24.19 1.16 8.00
CA GLY A 33 25.03 0.08 8.49
C GLY A 33 24.53 -0.51 9.81
N LYS A 34 25.24 -1.51 10.33
CA LYS A 34 24.82 -2.30 11.51
C LYS A 34 24.69 -1.47 12.80
N ASP A 35 25.42 -0.38 12.89
CA ASP A 35 25.53 0.52 14.03
C ASP A 35 24.88 1.89 13.76
N ALA A 36 24.10 2.02 12.67
CA ALA A 36 23.42 3.25 12.31
C ALA A 36 22.50 3.79 13.42
N ASP A 37 21.84 2.89 14.16
CA ASP A 37 21.00 3.23 15.31
C ASP A 37 21.75 3.96 16.42
N ILE A 38 23.04 3.68 16.59
CA ILE A 38 23.87 4.36 17.61
C ILE A 38 24.33 5.71 17.05
N ALA A 39 24.61 5.77 15.75
CA ALA A 39 25.12 6.95 15.06
C ALA A 39 24.09 8.08 14.99
N ILE A 40 22.82 7.74 14.79
CA ILE A 40 21.72 8.69 14.58
C ILE A 40 21.06 8.99 15.92
N ASN A 41 21.33 10.18 16.45
CA ASN A 41 20.62 10.76 17.58
C ASN A 41 20.27 12.21 17.26
N LYS A 42 19.53 12.87 18.15
CA LYS A 42 19.05 14.22 17.93
C LYS A 42 20.18 15.20 17.56
N ALA A 43 21.28 15.17 18.31
CA ALA A 43 22.40 16.08 18.09
C ALA A 43 23.12 15.80 16.76
N THR A 44 23.34 14.52 16.41
CA THR A 44 24.01 14.17 15.15
C THR A 44 23.13 14.47 13.94
N LEU A 45 21.82 14.27 14.03
CA LEU A 45 20.86 14.64 12.99
C LEU A 45 20.78 16.15 12.79
N GLU A 46 20.69 16.93 13.87
CA GLU A 46 20.67 18.40 13.82
C GLU A 46 21.99 18.96 13.21
N LYS A 47 23.14 18.39 13.62
CA LYS A 47 24.44 18.75 13.04
C LYS A 47 24.50 18.42 11.55
N PHE A 48 24.02 17.23 11.16
CA PHE A 48 23.93 16.83 9.76
C PHE A 48 23.10 17.82 8.95
N VAL A 49 21.85 18.06 9.36
CA VAL A 49 20.92 18.92 8.62
C VAL A 49 21.44 20.34 8.46
N SER A 50 21.91 20.96 9.55
CA SER A 50 22.42 22.34 9.53
C SER A 50 23.67 22.47 8.65
N THR A 51 24.63 21.56 8.77
CA THR A 51 25.86 21.60 7.99
C THR A 51 25.59 21.27 6.52
N PHE A 52 24.72 20.30 6.25
CA PHE A 52 24.32 19.91 4.90
C PHE A 52 23.71 21.10 4.14
N LYS A 53 22.80 21.84 4.77
CA LYS A 53 22.21 23.06 4.20
C LYS A 53 23.27 24.12 3.91
N LYS A 54 24.24 24.31 4.80
CA LYS A 54 25.35 25.24 4.59
C LYS A 54 26.18 24.83 3.37
N ILE A 55 26.54 23.54 3.27
CA ILE A 55 27.29 23.01 2.11
C ILE A 55 26.50 23.19 0.81
N HIS A 56 25.17 23.03 0.84
CA HIS A 56 24.32 23.17 -0.35
C HIS A 56 23.92 24.59 -0.70
N SER A 57 24.04 25.55 0.22
CA SER A 57 23.66 26.95 -0.02
C SER A 57 24.42 27.62 -1.18
N THR A 58 25.51 27.00 -1.62
CA THR A 58 26.37 27.46 -2.72
C THR A 58 26.05 26.80 -4.06
N HIS A 59 24.98 26.00 -4.16
CA HIS A 59 24.61 25.25 -5.37
C HIS A 59 23.16 25.56 -5.83
N ASP A 60 22.95 25.66 -7.14
CA ASP A 60 21.65 25.94 -7.76
C ASP A 60 20.61 24.79 -7.69
N LYS A 61 20.94 23.65 -7.07
CA LYS A 61 20.07 22.47 -7.07
C LYS A 61 19.19 22.50 -5.82
N PRO A 62 17.92 22.10 -5.92
CA PRO A 62 17.06 22.01 -4.75
C PRO A 62 17.61 20.96 -3.77
N ILE A 63 17.59 21.32 -2.49
CA ILE A 63 17.86 20.40 -1.38
C ILE A 63 16.71 19.39 -1.21
N GLU A 64 15.50 19.78 -1.62
CA GLU A 64 14.33 18.93 -1.55
C GLU A 64 14.47 17.70 -2.45
N GLY A 65 14.16 16.51 -1.90
CA GLY A 65 14.19 15.26 -2.65
C GLY A 65 15.57 14.72 -3.00
N ILE A 66 16.65 15.31 -2.47
CA ILE A 66 18.03 14.94 -2.84
C ILE A 66 18.52 13.64 -2.19
N ILE A 67 17.97 13.27 -1.03
CA ILE A 67 18.34 12.08 -0.27
C ILE A 67 17.43 10.92 -0.67
N THR A 68 18.04 9.79 -1.04
CA THR A 68 17.35 8.50 -1.15
C THR A 68 17.78 7.56 -0.02
N LEU A 69 16.88 6.68 0.40
CA LEU A 69 17.13 5.68 1.44
C LEU A 69 17.25 4.29 0.82
N GLY A 70 18.39 3.66 1.10
CA GLY A 70 18.69 2.28 0.78
C GLY A 70 18.11 1.31 1.81
N THR A 71 18.92 0.36 2.27
CA THR A 71 18.49 -0.60 3.29
C THR A 71 18.38 0.05 4.66
N MET A 72 17.26 -0.18 5.35
CA MET A 72 16.98 0.34 6.71
C MET A 72 16.88 -0.79 7.75
N LYS A 73 17.38 -2.00 7.43
CA LYS A 73 17.24 -3.20 8.27
C LYS A 73 17.76 -3.04 9.70
N HIS A 74 18.71 -2.14 9.91
CA HIS A 74 19.39 -1.91 11.18
C HIS A 74 18.89 -0.67 11.93
N LEU A 75 17.74 -0.11 11.51
CA LEU A 75 17.13 1.02 12.19
C LEU A 75 15.99 0.55 13.10
N SER A 76 16.01 1.02 14.34
CA SER A 76 14.93 0.87 15.32
C SER A 76 13.77 1.82 15.04
N SER A 77 12.58 1.51 15.58
CA SER A 77 11.40 2.38 15.48
C SER A 77 11.68 3.79 16.05
N ASP A 78 12.50 3.89 17.10
CA ASP A 78 12.87 5.17 17.71
C ASP A 78 13.75 6.03 16.80
N THR A 79 14.74 5.43 16.14
CA THR A 79 15.57 6.12 15.16
C THR A 79 14.73 6.60 13.96
N ILE A 80 13.80 5.76 13.48
CA ILE A 80 12.90 6.14 12.40
C ILE A 80 12.02 7.33 12.79
N LYS A 81 11.41 7.30 13.99
CA LYS A 81 10.65 8.44 14.52
C LYS A 81 11.51 9.68 14.63
N LEU A 82 12.73 9.56 15.12
CA LEU A 82 13.66 10.68 15.20
C LEU A 82 13.90 11.31 13.83
N LEU A 83 14.14 10.51 12.78
CA LEU A 83 14.27 11.01 11.41
C LEU A 83 13.01 11.74 10.95
N LEU A 84 11.83 11.19 11.26
CA LEU A 84 10.53 11.81 10.93
C LEU A 84 10.25 13.10 11.73
N THR A 85 10.87 13.30 12.89
CA THR A 85 10.68 14.52 13.70
C THR A 85 11.37 15.75 13.10
N SER A 86 12.39 15.55 12.26
CA SER A 86 13.08 16.63 11.57
C SER A 86 12.40 16.93 10.24
N GLU A 87 11.55 17.96 10.22
CA GLU A 87 10.88 18.46 9.01
C GLU A 87 11.89 18.77 7.89
N GLU A 88 13.04 19.31 8.26
CA GLU A 88 14.12 19.63 7.33
C GLU A 88 14.74 18.37 6.70
N PHE A 89 15.00 17.33 7.50
CA PHE A 89 15.48 16.05 6.97
C PHE A 89 14.42 15.38 6.09
N VAL A 90 13.15 15.37 6.52
CA VAL A 90 12.05 14.81 5.74
C VAL A 90 11.90 15.53 4.39
N ASN A 91 12.10 16.84 4.34
CA ASN A 91 12.08 17.58 3.07
C ASN A 91 13.25 17.22 2.16
N MET A 92 14.40 16.82 2.71
CA MET A 92 15.52 16.32 1.90
C MET A 92 15.24 14.96 1.26
N LEU A 93 14.28 14.17 1.78
CA LEU A 93 13.96 12.84 1.25
C LEU A 93 13.18 12.92 -0.07
N ASP A 94 13.52 12.05 -1.02
CA ASP A 94 12.65 11.80 -2.16
C ASP A 94 11.34 11.11 -1.73
N HIS A 95 10.31 11.21 -2.57
CA HIS A 95 8.98 10.66 -2.24
C HIS A 95 9.04 9.16 -1.90
N LYS A 96 9.86 8.39 -2.62
CA LYS A 96 9.98 6.94 -2.39
C LYS A 96 10.60 6.64 -1.03
N SER A 97 11.62 7.37 -0.64
CA SER A 97 12.24 7.28 0.68
C SER A 97 11.30 7.64 1.80
N PHE A 98 10.56 8.73 1.64
CA PHE A 98 9.58 9.15 2.63
C PHE A 98 8.51 8.05 2.83
N LEU A 99 7.95 7.53 1.74
CA LEU A 99 6.98 6.42 1.78
C LEU A 99 7.56 5.15 2.43
N LYS A 100 8.84 4.81 2.15
CA LYS A 100 9.52 3.67 2.79
C LYS A 100 9.65 3.87 4.31
N LEU A 101 9.98 5.08 4.75
CA LEU A 101 10.20 5.41 6.16
C LEU A 101 8.90 5.30 6.97
N ILE A 102 7.77 5.70 6.37
CA ILE A 102 6.46 5.69 7.00
C ILE A 102 5.98 4.27 7.35
N VAL A 103 6.27 3.28 6.50
CA VAL A 103 5.70 1.92 6.61
C VAL A 103 6.59 0.92 7.34
N THR A 104 7.60 1.38 8.08
CA THR A 104 8.51 0.48 8.82
C THR A 104 7.89 -0.05 10.11
N SER A 105 6.95 0.67 10.71
CA SER A 105 6.27 0.29 11.95
C SER A 105 4.89 0.95 12.07
N ASP A 106 4.02 0.40 12.92
CA ASP A 106 2.73 1.03 13.23
C ASP A 106 2.95 2.42 13.84
N GLU A 107 3.96 2.59 14.70
CA GLU A 107 4.19 3.88 15.35
C GLU A 107 4.73 4.96 14.41
N ALA A 108 5.50 4.58 13.37
CA ALA A 108 5.94 5.52 12.34
C ALA A 108 4.75 6.00 11.50
N ALA A 109 3.85 5.09 11.12
CA ALA A 109 2.62 5.42 10.42
C ALA A 109 1.72 6.32 11.27
N ASP A 110 1.52 6.01 12.55
CA ASP A 110 0.76 6.84 13.48
C ASP A 110 1.36 8.23 13.65
N PHE A 111 2.69 8.32 13.76
CA PHE A 111 3.36 9.61 13.89
C PHE A 111 3.09 10.51 12.69
N VAL A 112 3.15 9.95 11.47
CA VAL A 112 2.88 10.69 10.23
C VAL A 112 1.41 11.07 10.11
N LEU A 113 0.48 10.16 10.41
CA LEU A 113 -0.96 10.42 10.35
C LEU A 113 -1.42 11.49 11.36
N ASN A 114 -0.77 11.56 12.52
CA ASN A 114 -1.08 12.53 13.59
C ASN A 114 -0.34 13.87 13.45
N ASN A 115 0.65 13.97 12.56
CA ASN A 115 1.37 15.21 12.30
C ASN A 115 0.84 15.88 11.02
N SER A 116 0.18 17.04 11.17
CA SER A 116 -0.48 17.74 10.05
C SER A 116 0.46 18.10 8.89
N LYS A 117 1.72 18.44 9.18
CA LYS A 117 2.72 18.78 8.15
C LYS A 117 3.18 17.55 7.37
N LEU A 118 3.47 16.46 8.08
CA LEU A 118 3.87 15.20 7.44
C LEU A 118 2.72 14.60 6.63
N LYS A 119 1.49 14.69 7.14
CA LYS A 119 0.29 14.31 6.43
C LYS A 119 0.09 15.13 5.15
N ALA A 120 0.25 16.46 5.23
CA ALA A 120 0.17 17.32 4.06
C ALA A 120 1.24 16.98 3.02
N LYS A 121 2.50 16.74 3.44
CA LYS A 121 3.56 16.28 2.54
C LYS A 121 3.24 14.94 1.87
N LEU A 122 2.65 14.01 2.63
CA LEU A 122 2.23 12.70 2.11
C LEU A 122 1.13 12.88 1.05
N ASP A 123 0.17 13.77 1.30
CA ASP A 123 -0.96 14.01 0.39
C ASP A 123 -0.58 14.80 -0.87
N ASP A 124 0.52 15.56 -0.83
CA ASP A 124 1.09 16.29 -1.98
C ASP A 124 1.80 15.36 -3.00
N ILE A 125 2.06 14.10 -2.64
CA ILE A 125 2.67 13.13 -3.55
C ILE A 125 1.71 12.80 -4.69
N GLU A 126 2.09 13.25 -5.91
CA GLU A 126 1.27 13.28 -7.13
C GLU A 126 0.20 12.18 -7.24
N PRO A 127 -1.09 12.56 -7.36
CA PRO A 127 -2.20 11.63 -7.35
C PRO A 127 -2.40 10.98 -8.73
N SER A 128 -1.69 9.88 -9.00
CA SER A 128 -2.31 8.86 -9.85
C SER A 128 -3.49 8.26 -9.08
N ILE A 129 -4.71 8.59 -9.51
CA ILE A 129 -5.97 8.33 -8.80
C ILE A 129 -6.05 6.85 -8.43
N ASP A 130 -5.93 5.92 -9.38
CA ASP A 130 -6.13 4.51 -9.04
C ASP A 130 -4.85 3.76 -8.65
N LYS A 131 -3.68 4.42 -8.62
CA LYS A 131 -2.40 3.78 -8.29
C LYS A 131 -2.05 3.93 -6.81
N GLN A 132 -1.75 2.80 -6.18
CA GLN A 132 -1.23 2.69 -4.83
C GLN A 132 0.04 3.54 -4.66
N LYS A 133 0.20 4.19 -3.51
CA LYS A 133 1.40 4.94 -3.14
C LYS A 133 2.39 4.06 -2.43
N PHE A 134 1.93 3.23 -1.50
CA PHE A 134 2.82 2.35 -0.76
C PHE A 134 2.98 1.02 -1.48
N LYS A 135 4.18 0.46 -1.44
CA LYS A 135 4.40 -0.90 -1.94
C LYS A 135 3.51 -1.87 -1.16
N ASN A 136 2.75 -2.72 -1.86
CA ASN A 136 1.81 -3.72 -1.31
C ASN A 136 0.52 -3.16 -0.69
N SER A 137 0.15 -1.90 -0.98
CA SER A 137 -1.09 -1.29 -0.47
C SER A 137 -2.27 -1.33 -1.45
N CYS A 138 -2.20 -2.14 -2.51
CA CYS A 138 -3.22 -2.25 -3.55
C CYS A 138 -4.62 -2.54 -2.97
N THR A 139 -4.69 -3.38 -1.93
CA THR A 139 -5.93 -3.64 -1.21
C THR A 139 -6.47 -2.40 -0.51
N ALA A 140 -5.63 -1.60 0.14
CA ALA A 140 -6.05 -0.35 0.78
C ALA A 140 -6.55 0.65 -0.28
N ARG A 141 -5.85 0.73 -1.42
CA ARG A 141 -6.28 1.55 -2.57
C ARG A 141 -7.59 1.07 -3.22
N ALA A 142 -7.83 -0.24 -3.21
CA ALA A 142 -9.09 -0.81 -3.64
C ALA A 142 -10.23 -0.46 -2.67
N ILE A 143 -9.99 -0.59 -1.36
CA ILE A 143 -10.98 -0.27 -0.32
C ILE A 143 -11.37 1.19 -0.37
N ILE A 144 -10.40 2.13 -0.41
CA ILE A 144 -10.71 3.57 -0.46
C ILE A 144 -11.56 3.93 -1.70
N ARG A 145 -11.34 3.27 -2.84
CA ARG A 145 -12.16 3.43 -4.05
C ARG A 145 -13.60 2.93 -3.85
N ILE A 146 -13.77 1.76 -3.22
CA ILE A 146 -15.10 1.23 -2.87
C ILE A 146 -15.83 2.19 -1.93
N LEU A 147 -15.15 2.70 -0.90
CA LEU A 147 -15.72 3.66 0.04
C LEU A 147 -16.18 4.95 -0.64
N LEU A 148 -15.36 5.47 -1.57
CA LEU A 148 -15.66 6.67 -2.36
C LEU A 148 -16.90 6.45 -3.25
N GLU A 149 -16.92 5.37 -4.03
CA GLU A 149 -18.03 5.08 -4.95
C GLU A 149 -19.36 4.83 -4.23
N ARG A 150 -19.30 4.42 -2.97
CA ARG A 150 -20.47 4.19 -2.12
C ARG A 150 -20.85 5.40 -1.27
N GLY A 151 -20.11 6.50 -1.35
CA GLY A 151 -20.40 7.73 -0.62
C GLY A 151 -20.08 7.70 0.87
N TYR A 152 -19.28 6.74 1.35
CA TYR A 152 -18.80 6.70 2.74
C TYR A 152 -17.67 7.70 2.99
N ILE A 153 -16.95 8.07 1.94
CA ILE A 153 -15.96 9.14 1.95
C ILE A 153 -16.19 10.04 0.74
N ASP A 154 -15.77 11.29 0.83
CA ASP A 154 -15.78 12.21 -0.31
C ASP A 154 -14.47 12.15 -1.11
N GLN A 155 -14.45 12.86 -2.24
CA GLN A 155 -13.27 12.96 -3.09
C GLN A 155 -12.07 13.59 -2.38
N SER A 156 -12.29 14.49 -1.42
CA SER A 156 -11.23 15.16 -0.66
C SER A 156 -10.51 14.20 0.30
N ASN A 157 -11.16 13.09 0.67
CA ASN A 157 -10.58 12.00 1.45
C ASN A 157 -9.88 10.94 0.59
N TYR A 158 -9.88 11.06 -0.74
CA TYR A 158 -9.23 10.11 -1.64
C TYR A 158 -7.71 10.36 -1.74
N THR A 159 -7.03 10.27 -0.60
CA THR A 159 -5.65 10.74 -0.43
C THR A 159 -4.67 9.61 -0.07
N PRO A 160 -3.35 9.81 -0.29
CA PRO A 160 -2.29 8.95 0.23
C PRO A 160 -2.36 8.71 1.75
N SER A 161 -2.73 9.73 2.55
CA SER A 161 -2.90 9.57 3.99
C SER A 161 -4.07 8.67 4.37
N LYS A 162 -5.20 8.75 3.65
CA LYS A 162 -6.32 7.83 3.84
C LYS A 162 -5.98 6.41 3.41
N GLU A 163 -5.19 6.26 2.35
CA GLU A 163 -4.63 4.96 1.94
C GLU A 163 -3.74 4.36 3.05
N LEU A 164 -2.87 5.16 3.68
CA LEU A 164 -2.04 4.72 4.80
C LEU A 164 -2.86 4.30 6.02
N GLU A 165 -3.90 5.07 6.37
CA GLU A 165 -4.82 4.76 7.47
C GLU A 165 -5.41 3.36 7.30
N ILE A 166 -5.97 3.07 6.13
CA ILE A 166 -6.54 1.76 5.80
C ILE A 166 -5.45 0.69 5.73
N TYR A 167 -4.31 1.00 5.10
CA TYR A 167 -3.24 0.05 4.90
C TYR A 167 -2.68 -0.48 6.22
N LYS A 168 -2.50 0.40 7.21
CA LYS A 168 -2.09 0.05 8.57
C LYS A 168 -3.07 -0.91 9.25
N GLU A 169 -4.37 -0.71 9.06
CA GLU A 169 -5.39 -1.57 9.66
C GLU A 169 -5.42 -2.98 9.06
N ILE A 170 -5.02 -3.14 7.79
CA ILE A 170 -5.15 -4.40 7.06
C ILE A 170 -3.84 -5.15 6.81
N TRP A 171 -2.67 -4.53 6.97
CA TRP A 171 -1.40 -5.20 6.67
C TRP A 171 -1.14 -6.40 7.58
N LEU A 172 -0.43 -7.41 7.07
CA LEU A 172 0.01 -8.54 7.89
C LEU A 172 1.05 -8.07 8.92
N GLU A 173 2.03 -7.34 8.43
CA GLU A 173 3.10 -6.65 9.17
C GLU A 173 3.31 -5.29 8.50
N PRO A 174 3.91 -4.30 9.19
CA PRO A 174 4.21 -2.99 8.61
C PRO A 174 4.88 -3.07 7.23
N GLY A 175 4.27 -2.40 6.24
CA GLY A 175 4.73 -2.35 4.86
C GLY A 175 4.66 -3.67 4.07
N LYS A 176 4.03 -4.72 4.61
CA LYS A 176 3.78 -6.01 3.93
C LYS A 176 2.38 -6.08 3.33
N ALA A 177 2.11 -7.16 2.60
CA ALA A 177 0.81 -7.38 1.97
C ALA A 177 -0.33 -7.42 3.01
N ALA A 178 -1.55 -7.15 2.55
CA ALA A 178 -2.75 -7.21 3.39
C ALA A 178 -3.01 -8.64 3.92
N SER A 179 -3.42 -8.72 5.17
CA SER A 179 -3.95 -9.94 5.78
C SER A 179 -5.40 -10.14 5.36
N PRO A 180 -5.77 -11.28 4.75
CA PRO A 180 -7.15 -11.55 4.36
C PRO A 180 -8.14 -11.45 5.53
N GLU A 181 -7.73 -11.83 6.74
CA GLU A 181 -8.59 -11.72 7.92
C GLU A 181 -8.91 -10.26 8.23
N LYS A 182 -7.89 -9.40 8.22
CA LYS A 182 -8.05 -7.99 8.55
C LYS A 182 -8.85 -7.23 7.49
N ILE A 183 -8.80 -7.65 6.21
CA ILE A 183 -9.65 -7.09 5.15
C ILE A 183 -11.14 -7.27 5.49
N VAL A 184 -11.54 -8.50 5.85
CA VAL A 184 -12.94 -8.80 6.19
C VAL A 184 -13.35 -8.06 7.47
N SER A 185 -12.49 -8.09 8.49
CA SER A 185 -12.74 -7.35 9.75
C SER A 185 -12.87 -5.85 9.53
N TYR A 186 -12.09 -5.26 8.61
CA TYR A 186 -12.20 -3.85 8.25
C TYR A 186 -13.60 -3.53 7.71
N PHE A 187 -14.07 -4.27 6.71
CA PHE A 187 -15.41 -4.04 6.17
C PHE A 187 -16.52 -4.22 7.22
N GLN A 188 -16.42 -5.24 8.08
CA GLN A 188 -17.38 -5.45 9.17
C GLN A 188 -17.39 -4.29 10.18
N LYS A 189 -16.21 -3.80 10.59
CA LYS A 189 -16.06 -2.63 11.48
C LYS A 189 -16.70 -1.38 10.88
N HIS A 190 -16.72 -1.27 9.56
CA HIS A 190 -17.28 -0.14 8.83
C HIS A 190 -18.73 -0.36 8.36
N HIS A 191 -19.44 -1.35 8.91
CA HIS A 191 -20.83 -1.66 8.53
C HIS A 191 -20.98 -1.89 7.01
N LEU A 192 -20.07 -2.69 6.48
CA LEU A 192 -20.10 -3.16 5.09
C LEU A 192 -20.22 -4.68 5.07
N ASN A 193 -21.28 -5.15 4.43
CA ASN A 193 -21.56 -6.56 4.25
C ASN A 193 -20.62 -7.14 3.19
N VAL A 194 -19.79 -8.10 3.61
CA VAL A 194 -18.90 -8.84 2.72
C VAL A 194 -19.57 -10.13 2.30
N ILE A 195 -19.98 -10.21 1.04
CA ILE A 195 -20.42 -11.45 0.42
C ILE A 195 -19.24 -12.06 -0.31
N GLY A 196 -18.84 -13.23 0.14
CA GLY A 196 -17.82 -14.01 -0.52
C GLY A 196 -18.37 -14.82 -1.68
N ILE A 197 -17.77 -14.74 -2.85
CA ILE A 197 -18.13 -15.57 -4.01
C ILE A 197 -17.01 -16.58 -4.28
N GLU A 198 -17.35 -17.87 -4.16
CA GLU A 198 -16.46 -19.00 -4.45
C GLU A 198 -16.90 -19.71 -5.73
N ILE A 199 -16.03 -19.72 -6.73
CA ILE A 199 -16.21 -20.52 -7.96
C ILE A 199 -15.56 -21.89 -7.73
N LYS A 200 -16.38 -22.96 -7.63
CA LYS A 200 -15.94 -24.29 -7.16
C LYS A 200 -14.81 -24.89 -8.01
N GLU A 201 -14.85 -24.74 -9.32
CA GLU A 201 -13.85 -25.29 -10.24
C GLU A 201 -12.50 -24.56 -10.10
N LEU A 202 -12.54 -23.24 -9.89
CA LEU A 202 -11.34 -22.45 -9.62
C LEU A 202 -10.77 -22.81 -8.25
N SER A 203 -11.62 -22.93 -7.22
CA SER A 203 -11.15 -23.27 -5.88
C SER A 203 -10.55 -24.67 -5.79
N LYS A 204 -11.10 -25.67 -6.52
CA LYS A 204 -10.53 -27.02 -6.61
C LYS A 204 -9.23 -27.06 -7.41
N SER A 205 -9.20 -26.43 -8.60
CA SER A 205 -8.00 -26.42 -9.45
C SER A 205 -6.85 -25.68 -8.77
N VAL A 206 -7.14 -24.55 -8.12
CA VAL A 206 -6.17 -23.79 -7.33
C VAL A 206 -5.72 -24.57 -6.10
N ARG A 207 -6.62 -25.21 -5.34
CA ARG A 207 -6.22 -26.07 -4.21
C ARG A 207 -5.37 -27.26 -4.63
N ASN A 208 -5.61 -27.86 -5.78
CA ASN A 208 -4.81 -28.98 -6.26
C ASN A 208 -3.43 -28.52 -6.77
N LYS A 209 -3.41 -27.46 -7.60
CA LYS A 209 -2.19 -26.90 -8.20
C LYS A 209 -1.28 -26.21 -7.19
N TYR A 210 -1.88 -25.55 -6.19
CA TYR A 210 -1.20 -24.77 -5.16
C TYR A 210 -1.46 -25.32 -3.76
N SER A 211 -1.70 -26.63 -3.62
CA SER A 211 -1.91 -27.30 -2.32
C SER A 211 -0.80 -27.06 -1.30
N ARG A 212 0.40 -26.72 -1.78
CA ARG A 212 1.58 -26.39 -0.96
C ARG A 212 1.80 -24.88 -0.77
N ASP A 213 1.03 -24.03 -1.45
CA ASP A 213 1.07 -22.57 -1.27
C ASP A 213 0.24 -22.21 -0.03
N THR A 214 0.94 -21.82 1.03
CA THR A 214 0.34 -21.46 2.31
C THR A 214 -0.51 -20.20 2.23
N MET A 215 -0.21 -19.26 1.32
CA MET A 215 -0.98 -18.03 1.14
C MET A 215 -2.32 -18.31 0.46
N ILE A 216 -2.34 -19.10 -0.61
CA ILE A 216 -3.60 -19.53 -1.26
C ILE A 216 -4.45 -20.36 -0.30
N THR A 217 -3.83 -21.33 0.37
CA THR A 217 -4.56 -22.20 1.31
C THR A 217 -5.14 -21.38 2.46
N SER A 218 -4.38 -20.41 2.97
CA SER A 218 -4.86 -19.45 3.96
C SER A 218 -6.00 -18.60 3.38
N LEU A 219 -5.85 -17.99 2.20
CA LEU A 219 -6.89 -17.17 1.58
C LEU A 219 -8.26 -17.90 1.52
N TYR A 220 -8.28 -19.14 1.00
CA TYR A 220 -9.50 -19.94 0.92
C TYR A 220 -10.00 -20.46 2.28
N SER A 221 -9.10 -20.77 3.21
CA SER A 221 -9.46 -21.18 4.57
C SER A 221 -10.08 -20.02 5.36
N LEU A 222 -9.48 -18.83 5.25
CA LEU A 222 -9.93 -17.59 5.88
C LEU A 222 -11.25 -17.13 5.29
N PHE A 223 -11.40 -17.21 3.96
CA PHE A 223 -12.68 -17.03 3.30
C PHE A 223 -13.75 -17.96 3.89
N LYS A 224 -13.39 -19.23 4.14
CA LYS A 224 -14.32 -20.20 4.70
C LYS A 224 -14.68 -19.90 6.17
N LYS A 225 -13.78 -19.29 6.94
CA LYS A 225 -13.94 -19.08 8.39
C LYS A 225 -14.55 -17.72 8.73
N ASN A 226 -14.08 -16.65 8.09
CA ASN A 226 -14.30 -15.27 8.55
C ASN A 226 -15.33 -14.52 7.70
N VAL A 227 -15.70 -15.03 6.53
CA VAL A 227 -16.73 -14.40 5.68
C VAL A 227 -18.10 -14.96 6.05
N PRO A 228 -19.00 -14.13 6.60
CA PRO A 228 -20.27 -14.60 7.17
C PRO A 228 -21.21 -15.14 6.09
N ILE A 229 -21.28 -14.49 4.93
CA ILE A 229 -22.16 -14.86 3.82
C ILE A 229 -21.33 -15.32 2.63
N ARG A 230 -21.60 -16.52 2.12
CA ARG A 230 -20.85 -17.10 1.00
C ARG A 230 -21.78 -17.66 -0.06
N LYS A 231 -21.60 -17.19 -1.30
CA LYS A 231 -22.23 -17.74 -2.49
C LYS A 231 -21.25 -18.72 -3.14
N LYS A 232 -21.65 -19.98 -3.27
CA LYS A 232 -20.88 -21.00 -3.99
C LYS A 232 -21.51 -21.23 -5.34
N VAL A 233 -20.77 -20.96 -6.40
CA VAL A 233 -21.23 -21.09 -7.79
C VAL A 233 -20.31 -22.04 -8.55
N THR A 234 -20.84 -22.71 -9.55
CA THR A 234 -20.04 -23.43 -10.56
C THR A 234 -19.89 -22.55 -11.80
N LEU A 235 -18.86 -22.81 -12.61
CA LEU A 235 -18.70 -22.14 -13.92
C LEU A 235 -19.93 -22.32 -14.84
N THR A 236 -20.68 -23.41 -14.70
CA THR A 236 -21.89 -23.69 -15.47
C THR A 236 -23.14 -22.97 -14.95
N GLU A 237 -23.16 -22.60 -13.67
CA GLU A 237 -24.25 -21.84 -13.03
C GLU A 237 -24.04 -20.33 -13.13
N LEU A 238 -22.82 -19.89 -13.45
CA LEU A 238 -22.47 -18.48 -13.56
C LEU A 238 -23.09 -17.85 -14.82
N SER A 239 -23.67 -16.69 -14.60
CA SER A 239 -24.23 -15.84 -15.64
C SER A 239 -23.78 -14.39 -15.45
N GLU A 240 -23.94 -13.59 -16.50
CA GLU A 240 -23.72 -12.13 -16.45
C GLU A 240 -24.64 -11.41 -15.46
N ALA A 241 -25.73 -12.06 -15.01
CA ALA A 241 -26.66 -11.51 -14.02
C ALA A 241 -26.16 -11.70 -12.57
N ASP A 242 -25.21 -12.61 -12.33
CA ASP A 242 -24.59 -12.79 -11.02
C ASP A 242 -23.66 -11.62 -10.63
N PHE A 243 -23.37 -10.73 -11.59
CA PHE A 243 -22.53 -9.55 -11.44
C PHE A 243 -23.29 -8.33 -11.98
N PRO A 244 -24.15 -7.74 -11.14
CA PRO A 244 -25.01 -6.65 -11.58
C PRO A 244 -24.22 -5.40 -11.94
N GLU A 245 -24.80 -4.62 -12.85
CA GLU A 245 -24.28 -3.35 -13.32
C GLU A 245 -24.00 -2.39 -12.15
N GLY A 246 -22.85 -1.70 -12.20
CA GLY A 246 -22.51 -0.66 -11.24
C GLY A 246 -22.00 -1.14 -9.87
N ILE A 247 -22.02 -2.45 -9.57
CA ILE A 247 -21.41 -2.98 -8.35
C ILE A 247 -19.91 -3.17 -8.55
N THR A 248 -19.13 -2.58 -7.64
CA THR A 248 -17.67 -2.75 -7.59
C THR A 248 -17.32 -3.93 -6.69
N MET A 249 -16.58 -4.87 -7.27
CA MET A 249 -16.10 -6.07 -6.64
C MET A 249 -14.63 -5.96 -6.31
N LEU A 250 -14.25 -6.53 -5.17
CA LEU A 250 -12.87 -6.73 -4.80
C LEU A 250 -12.44 -8.15 -5.19
N ILE A 251 -11.45 -8.27 -6.06
CA ILE A 251 -10.96 -9.54 -6.61
C ILE A 251 -9.57 -9.79 -6.05
N VAL A 252 -9.43 -10.79 -5.19
CA VAL A 252 -8.13 -11.17 -4.65
C VAL A 252 -7.53 -12.28 -5.49
N ILE A 253 -6.34 -12.05 -6.03
CA ILE A 253 -5.59 -12.99 -6.86
C ILE A 253 -4.24 -13.32 -6.21
N ASN A 254 -3.63 -14.44 -6.63
CA ASN A 254 -2.27 -14.77 -6.24
C ASN A 254 -1.32 -14.62 -7.43
N THR A 255 -0.35 -13.72 -7.32
CA THR A 255 0.73 -13.51 -8.29
C THR A 255 2.11 -13.86 -7.71
N GLY A 256 2.15 -14.68 -6.66
CA GLY A 256 3.32 -14.94 -5.81
C GLY A 256 3.26 -14.16 -4.49
N VAL A 257 2.45 -13.11 -4.44
CA VAL A 257 1.96 -12.41 -3.24
C VAL A 257 0.46 -12.17 -3.40
N LEU A 258 -0.22 -11.87 -2.30
CA LEU A 258 -1.62 -11.44 -2.36
C LEU A 258 -1.70 -10.11 -3.10
N HIS A 259 -2.47 -10.09 -4.18
CA HIS A 259 -2.74 -8.90 -4.98
C HIS A 259 -4.25 -8.72 -5.15
N THR A 260 -4.68 -7.47 -5.24
CA THR A 260 -6.09 -7.11 -5.26
C THR A 260 -6.40 -6.29 -6.49
N LEU A 261 -7.44 -6.67 -7.22
CA LEU A 261 -8.00 -5.95 -8.36
C LEU A 261 -9.40 -5.44 -8.00
N LEU A 262 -9.84 -4.39 -8.69
CA LEU A 262 -11.21 -3.92 -8.66
C LEU A 262 -11.90 -4.34 -9.96
N GLY A 263 -13.03 -5.04 -9.86
CA GLY A 263 -13.88 -5.38 -11.01
C GLY A 263 -15.19 -4.61 -10.95
N LYS A 264 -15.62 -4.01 -12.06
CA LYS A 264 -16.91 -3.33 -12.15
C LYS A 264 -17.54 -3.55 -13.51
N LYS A 265 -18.84 -3.86 -13.51
CA LYS A 265 -19.60 -3.92 -14.75
C LYS A 265 -20.10 -2.52 -15.12
N TYR A 266 -19.78 -2.08 -16.34
CA TYR A 266 -20.14 -0.77 -16.88
C TYR A 266 -20.50 -0.87 -18.37
N ASN A 267 -21.72 -0.47 -18.75
CA ASN A 267 -22.30 -0.55 -20.08
C ASN A 267 -22.15 -1.94 -20.73
N GLY A 268 -22.40 -3.01 -19.95
CA GLY A 268 -22.27 -4.39 -20.41
C GLY A 268 -20.83 -4.90 -20.53
N GLN A 269 -19.81 -4.05 -20.34
CA GLN A 269 -18.41 -4.44 -20.26
C GLN A 269 -18.02 -4.72 -18.81
N PHE A 270 -16.97 -5.52 -18.62
CA PHE A 270 -16.35 -5.72 -17.32
C PHE A 270 -15.00 -5.01 -17.27
N ILE A 271 -14.90 -3.96 -16.45
CA ILE A 271 -13.70 -3.15 -16.30
C ILE A 271 -12.95 -3.63 -15.07
N VAL A 272 -11.69 -3.99 -15.25
CA VAL A 272 -10.79 -4.40 -14.18
C VAL A 272 -9.72 -3.35 -14.01
N THR A 273 -9.65 -2.74 -12.82
CA THR A 273 -8.59 -1.80 -12.44
C THR A 273 -7.60 -2.51 -11.55
N ASP A 274 -6.31 -2.41 -11.87
CA ASP A 274 -5.22 -2.89 -11.02
C ASP A 274 -4.62 -1.72 -10.23
N PRO A 275 -4.86 -1.63 -8.91
CA PRO A 275 -4.34 -0.54 -8.11
C PRO A 275 -2.82 -0.52 -7.96
N GLN A 276 -2.10 -1.60 -8.28
CA GLN A 276 -0.63 -1.58 -8.21
C GLN A 276 -0.02 -0.63 -9.24
N PHE A 277 -0.60 -0.55 -10.44
CA PHE A 277 -0.11 0.29 -11.52
C PHE A 277 -1.08 1.42 -11.90
N GLY A 278 -2.35 1.32 -11.50
CA GLY A 278 -3.41 2.23 -11.91
C GLY A 278 -3.89 1.99 -13.34
N ASP A 279 -3.60 0.83 -13.93
CA ASP A 279 -4.05 0.46 -15.27
C ASP A 279 -5.43 -0.19 -15.24
N GLN A 280 -6.13 -0.06 -16.37
CA GLN A 280 -7.45 -0.62 -16.58
C GLN A 280 -7.44 -1.57 -17.76
N LYS A 281 -8.10 -2.70 -17.60
CA LYS A 281 -8.37 -3.68 -18.65
C LYS A 281 -9.86 -3.81 -18.83
N ILE A 282 -10.31 -3.84 -20.07
CA ILE A 282 -11.73 -3.93 -20.43
C ILE A 282 -11.97 -5.29 -21.07
N TYR A 283 -13.02 -5.97 -20.59
CA TYR A 283 -13.49 -7.25 -21.09
C TYR A 283 -14.91 -7.11 -21.60
N ASN A 284 -15.31 -7.99 -22.53
CA ASN A 284 -16.66 -7.97 -23.12
C ASN A 284 -17.77 -8.35 -22.12
N GLY A 285 -17.40 -8.81 -20.94
CA GLY A 285 -18.27 -9.24 -19.85
C GLY A 285 -17.46 -9.91 -18.75
N PHE A 286 -18.11 -10.28 -17.65
CA PHE A 286 -17.45 -10.99 -16.56
C PHE A 286 -16.98 -12.39 -17.01
N MET A 287 -17.75 -13.06 -17.87
CA MET A 287 -17.38 -14.39 -18.36
C MET A 287 -16.12 -14.35 -19.25
N ASP A 288 -15.96 -13.31 -20.08
CA ASP A 288 -14.75 -13.09 -20.89
C ASP A 288 -13.52 -12.87 -19.99
N PHE A 289 -13.68 -12.10 -18.91
CA PHE A 289 -12.65 -11.92 -17.89
C PHE A 289 -12.26 -13.25 -17.22
N LEU A 290 -13.24 -14.05 -16.78
CA LEU A 290 -12.97 -15.36 -16.20
C LEU A 290 -12.20 -16.27 -17.17
N GLU A 291 -12.60 -16.33 -18.44
CA GLU A 291 -11.96 -17.21 -19.43
C GLU A 291 -10.47 -16.87 -19.61
N LYS A 292 -10.16 -15.58 -19.69
CA LYS A 292 -8.81 -15.06 -19.92
C LYS A 292 -7.92 -15.12 -18.67
N GLU A 293 -8.47 -14.83 -17.50
CA GLU A 293 -7.68 -14.59 -16.27
C GLU A 293 -7.79 -15.72 -15.21
N ARG A 294 -8.62 -16.76 -15.43
CA ARG A 294 -8.85 -17.88 -14.49
C ARG A 294 -7.61 -18.54 -13.88
N LYS A 295 -6.46 -18.47 -14.54
CA LYS A 295 -5.23 -19.15 -14.09
C LYS A 295 -4.62 -18.53 -12.81
N ASN A 296 -4.94 -17.27 -12.54
CA ASN A 296 -4.40 -16.51 -11.40
C ASN A 296 -5.48 -16.14 -10.37
N MET A 297 -6.74 -16.51 -10.63
CA MET A 297 -7.89 -16.09 -9.83
C MET A 297 -7.94 -16.72 -8.44
N GLY A 298 -8.18 -15.90 -7.44
CA GLY A 298 -8.48 -16.31 -6.07
C GLY A 298 -9.95 -16.11 -5.74
N VAL A 299 -10.21 -15.23 -4.78
CA VAL A 299 -11.50 -15.04 -4.12
C VAL A 299 -12.12 -13.71 -4.53
N PHE A 300 -13.44 -13.70 -4.71
CA PHE A 300 -14.20 -12.51 -5.04
C PHE A 300 -15.00 -12.06 -3.82
N PHE A 301 -15.01 -10.75 -3.58
CA PHE A 301 -15.82 -10.10 -2.57
C PHE A 301 -16.74 -9.09 -3.23
N GLU A 302 -18.02 -9.30 -3.00
CA GLU A 302 -19.03 -8.28 -3.21
C GLU A 302 -19.20 -7.53 -1.90
N ILE A 303 -19.02 -6.21 -1.94
CA ILE A 303 -19.12 -5.33 -0.78
C ILE A 303 -20.44 -4.56 -0.89
N LEU A 304 -21.38 -4.88 0.00
CA LEU A 304 -22.70 -4.29 0.07
C LEU A 304 -22.82 -3.36 1.29
N PRO A 305 -23.70 -2.33 1.24
CA PRO A 305 -24.07 -1.58 2.43
C PRO A 305 -24.64 -2.50 3.51
N ASP A 306 -24.54 -2.10 4.78
CA ASP A 306 -25.27 -2.76 5.86
C ASP A 306 -26.78 -2.54 5.67
N THR A 307 -27.45 -3.54 5.13
CA THR A 307 -28.89 -3.57 4.98
C THR A 307 -29.47 -4.51 6.02
N GLU A 308 -29.73 -4.02 7.23
CA GLU A 308 -30.88 -4.51 8.01
C GLU A 308 -32.22 -4.20 7.32
N LYS A 309 -32.21 -3.40 6.25
CA LYS A 309 -33.37 -3.13 5.40
C LYS A 309 -33.02 -3.38 3.94
N ILE A 310 -33.81 -4.23 3.29
CA ILE A 310 -33.78 -4.65 1.87
C ILE A 310 -33.14 -6.03 1.68
N PHE A 311 -33.85 -7.06 2.13
CA PHE A 311 -34.24 -8.22 1.31
C PHE A 311 -35.42 -8.94 2.01
N ARG A 312 -36.62 -8.39 1.83
CA ARG A 312 -37.94 -9.06 1.85
C ARG A 312 -38.87 -8.21 0.98
N PRO A 313 -39.80 -8.79 0.19
CA PRO A 313 -40.21 -10.19 0.11
C PRO A 313 -39.45 -11.02 -0.91
#